data_AF-A0A8T5BMV7-F1
#
_entry.id   AF-A0A8T5BMV7-F1
#
_cell.length_a   1.000
_cell.length_b   1.000
_cell.length_c   1.000
_cell.angle_alpha   90.00
_cell.angle_beta   90.00
_cell.angle_gamma   90.00
#
_symmetry.space_group_name_H-M   'P 1'
#
loop_
_entity.id
_entity.type
_entity.pdbx_description
1 polymer ?
#
loop_
_entity_poly.entity_id
_entity_poly.type
_entity_poly.pdbx_seq_one_letter_code
_entity_poly.pdbx_strand_id
1 'polypeptide(L)' 'MFKRTTILLEQEIYKKLIEESLRKYGTTKAISRVLNELLKNAFKGEAEVLNLLLCEKVARTTVKEFEEFRRGLSKRLES' A
#
# COMPACT_ATOMS: atom_id res chain seq x y z
N MET A 1 -0.62 -19.02 -4.42
CA MET A 1 -1.57 -20.09 -4.03
C MET A 1 -2.91 -19.45 -3.72
N PHE A 2 -4.02 -19.96 -4.25
CA PHE A 2 -5.37 -19.40 -3.98
C PHE A 2 -6.08 -20.22 -2.91
N LYS A 3 -6.72 -19.54 -1.95
CA LYS A 3 -7.58 -20.16 -0.94
C LYS A 3 -9.03 -19.76 -1.24
N ARG A 4 -9.97 -20.71 -1.09
CA ARG A 4 -11.39 -20.40 -1.18
C ARG A 4 -11.82 -19.80 0.15
N THR A 5 -12.41 -18.61 0.10
CA THR A 5 -12.88 -17.87 1.27
C THR A 5 -14.26 -17.34 0.97
N THR A 6 -15.19 -17.53 1.90
CA THR A 6 -16.51 -16.89 1.86
C THR A 6 -16.40 -15.53 2.53
N ILE A 7 -16.82 -14.48 1.84
CA ILE A 7 -16.76 -13.10 2.33
C ILE A 7 -18.16 -12.51 2.17
N LEU A 8 -18.66 -11.86 3.21
CA LEU A 8 -19.88 -11.06 3.13
C LEU A 8 -19.50 -9.66 2.67
N LEU A 9 -20.14 -9.18 1.60
CA LEU A 9 -19.90 -7.87 1.02
C LEU A 9 -21.19 -7.05 1.10
N GLU A 10 -21.06 -5.78 1.43
CA GLU A 10 -22.17 -4.85 1.30
C GLU A 10 -22.59 -4.71 -0.17
N GLN A 11 -23.87 -4.45 -0.40
CA GLN A 11 -24.46 -4.39 -1.73
C GLN A 11 -23.72 -3.42 -2.66
N GLU A 12 -23.33 -2.26 -2.14
CA GLU A 12 -22.63 -1.23 -2.90
C GLU A 12 -21.21 -1.67 -3.30
N ILE A 13 -20.52 -2.38 -2.40
CA ILE A 13 -19.18 -2.92 -2.64
C ILE A 13 -19.25 -4.03 -3.70
N TYR A 14 -20.23 -4.93 -3.58
CA TYR A 14 -20.44 -6.00 -4.55
C TYR A 14 -20.72 -5.44 -5.96
N LYS A 15 -21.56 -4.40 -6.06
CA LYS A 15 -21.87 -3.73 -7.33
C LYS A 15 -20.62 -3.15 -7.99
N LYS A 16 -19.80 -2.40 -7.22
CA LYS A 16 -18.53 -1.84 -7.73
C LYS A 16 -17.59 -2.94 -8.23
N LEU A 17 -17.49 -4.06 -7.52
CA LEU A 17 -16.66 -5.19 -7.95
C LEU A 17 -17.15 -5.83 -9.26
N ILE A 18 -18.47 -5.93 -9.46
CA ILE A 18 -19.04 -6.40 -10.74
C ILE A 18 -18.67 -5.45 -11.87
N GLU A 19 -18.92 -4.15 -11.68
CA GLU A 19 -18.63 -3.12 -12.69
C GLU A 19 -17.16 -3.12 -13.09
N GLU A 20 -16.26 -3.18 -12.11
CA GLU A 20 -14.82 -3.27 -12.35
C GLU A 20 -14.41 -4.58 -13.02
N SER A 21 -15.05 -5.70 -12.69
CA SER A 21 -14.77 -6.99 -13.33
C SER A 21 -15.20 -7.01 -14.80
N LEU A 22 -16.36 -6.42 -15.11
CA LEU A 22 -16.81 -6.23 -16.49
C LEU A 22 -15.89 -5.25 -17.23
N ARG A 23 -15.51 -4.14 -16.62
CA ARG A 23 -14.65 -3.11 -17.23
C ARG A 23 -13.26 -3.62 -17.58
N LYS A 24 -12.58 -4.32 -16.65
CA LYS A 24 -11.20 -4.80 -16.85
C LYS A 24 -11.12 -6.12 -17.61
N TYR A 25 -12.08 -7.02 -17.39
CA TYR A 25 -11.96 -8.43 -17.80
C TYR A 25 -13.12 -8.91 -18.68
N GLY A 26 -14.13 -8.07 -18.94
CA GLY A 26 -15.29 -8.44 -19.75
C GLY A 26 -16.19 -9.51 -19.12
N THR A 27 -15.95 -9.87 -17.85
CA THR A 27 -16.68 -10.96 -17.19
C THR A 27 -16.82 -10.73 -15.69
N THR A 28 -17.98 -11.07 -15.15
CA THR A 28 -18.24 -11.06 -13.70
C THR A 28 -17.52 -12.18 -12.96
N LYS A 29 -17.04 -13.21 -13.66
CA LYS A 29 -16.26 -14.31 -13.05
C LYS A 29 -14.90 -13.83 -12.52
N ALA A 30 -14.46 -12.63 -12.91
CA ALA A 30 -13.19 -12.06 -12.48
C ALA A 30 -13.26 -11.31 -11.13
N ILE A 31 -14.40 -11.30 -10.42
CA ILE A 31 -14.56 -10.62 -9.11
C ILE A 31 -13.47 -11.00 -8.12
N SER A 32 -13.15 -12.29 -7.97
CA SER A 32 -12.10 -12.75 -7.05
C SER A 32 -10.73 -12.17 -7.42
N ARG A 33 -10.45 -11.99 -8.70
CA ARG A 33 -9.20 -11.41 -9.19
C ARG A 33 -9.14 -9.91 -8.91
N VAL A 34 -10.19 -9.18 -9.23
CA VAL A 34 -10.31 -7.74 -8.94
C VAL A 34 -10.20 -7.48 -7.44
N LEU A 35 -10.91 -8.24 -6.61
CA LEU A 35 -10.85 -8.12 -5.15
C LEU A 35 -9.43 -8.32 -4.62
N ASN A 36 -8.73 -9.37 -5.08
CA ASN A 36 -7.35 -9.62 -4.68
C ASN A 36 -6.38 -8.52 -5.12
N GLU A 37 -6.55 -7.96 -6.33
CA GLU A 37 -5.73 -6.83 -6.80
C GLU A 37 -5.92 -5.58 -5.93
N LEU A 38 -7.17 -5.24 -5.63
CA LEU A 38 -7.50 -4.09 -4.78
C LEU A 38 -6.94 -4.26 -3.38
N LEU A 39 -7.15 -5.44 -2.77
CA LEU A 39 -6.62 -5.74 -1.43
C LEU A 39 -5.08 -5.73 -1.42
N LYS A 40 -4.43 -6.28 -2.44
CA LYS A 40 -2.96 -6.28 -2.54
C LYS A 40 -2.40 -4.85 -2.64
N ASN A 41 -3.09 -3.97 -3.35
CA ASN A 41 -2.69 -2.57 -3.45
C ASN A 41 -2.95 -1.79 -2.15
N ALA A 42 -4.10 -2.02 -1.50
CA ALA A 42 -4.43 -1.43 -0.21
C ALA A 42 -3.42 -1.84 0.87
N PHE A 43 -3.14 -3.13 0.98
CA PHE A 43 -2.16 -3.65 1.94
C PHE A 43 -0.73 -3.24 1.62
N LYS A 44 -0.37 -2.97 0.36
CA LYS A 44 0.98 -2.47 0.04
C LYS A 44 1.27 -1.14 0.73
N GLY A 45 0.35 -0.18 0.64
CA GLY A 45 0.55 1.15 1.22
C GLY A 45 0.48 1.14 2.75
N GLU A 46 -0.56 0.51 3.30
CA GLU A 46 -0.77 0.50 4.75
C GLU A 46 0.23 -0.39 5.49
N ALA A 47 0.57 -1.57 4.96
CA ALA A 47 1.53 -2.44 5.64
C ALA A 47 2.94 -1.85 5.61
N GLU A 48 3.34 -1.16 4.55
CA GLU A 48 4.66 -0.53 4.46
C GLU A 48 4.78 0.68 5.41
N VAL A 49 3.73 1.51 5.50
CA VAL A 49 3.67 2.62 6.47
C VAL A 49 3.59 2.12 7.91
N LEU A 50 2.74 1.12 8.20
CA LEU A 50 2.67 0.52 9.53
C LEU A 50 3.99 -0.13 9.92
N ASN A 51 4.68 -0.80 8.99
CA ASN A 51 6.00 -1.36 9.24
C ASN A 51 7.03 -0.25 9.53
N LEU A 52 7.04 0.86 8.78
CA LEU A 52 7.92 2.01 9.07
C LEU A 52 7.62 2.67 10.42
N LEU A 53 6.37 2.64 10.89
CA LEU A 53 5.97 3.20 12.17
C LEU A 53 6.26 2.26 13.35
N LEU A 54 6.09 0.94 13.15
CA LEU A 54 6.20 -0.08 14.20
C LEU A 54 7.58 -0.73 14.28
N CYS A 55 8.39 -0.67 13.22
CA CYS A 55 9.76 -1.16 13.26
C CYS A 55 10.58 -0.42 14.32
N GLU A 56 11.52 -1.13 14.91
CA GLU A 56 12.55 -0.52 15.75
C GLU A 56 13.27 0.56 14.94
N LYS A 57 13.19 1.80 15.41
CA LYS A 57 13.80 2.93 14.71
C LYS A 57 15.32 2.70 14.66
N VAL A 58 15.83 2.47 13.45
CA VAL A 58 17.25 2.20 13.17
C VAL A 58 18.16 3.34 13.66
N ALA A 59 17.63 4.56 13.73
CA ALA A 59 18.28 5.69 14.37
C ALA A 59 17.26 6.60 15.04
N ARG A 60 17.67 7.22 16.15
CA ARG A 60 16.97 8.35 16.78
C ARG A 60 17.83 9.58 16.55
N THR A 61 17.21 10.69 16.20
CA THR A 61 17.92 11.94 15.99
C THR A 61 17.09 13.13 16.45
N THR A 62 17.76 14.25 16.71
CA THR A 62 17.14 15.54 17.01
C THR A 62 17.06 16.42 15.75
N VAL A 63 16.21 17.45 15.79
CA VAL A 63 16.10 18.43 14.69
C VAL A 63 17.45 19.09 14.38
N LYS A 64 18.26 19.36 15.42
CA LYS A 64 19.57 19.99 15.26
C LYS A 64 20.56 19.08 14.53
N GLU A 65 20.65 17.82 14.96
CA GLU A 65 21.51 16.81 14.32
C GLU A 65 21.13 16.57 12.85
N PHE A 66 19.83 16.53 12.56
CA PHE A 66 19.34 16.39 11.19
C PHE A 66 19.75 17.58 10.31
N GLU A 67 19.61 18.81 10.80
CA GLU A 67 20.00 20.02 10.05
C GLU A 67 21.52 20.10 9.82
N GLU A 68 22.32 19.71 10.81
CA GLU A 68 23.77 19.64 10.67
C GLU A 68 24.19 18.60 9.63
N PHE A 69 23.56 17.41 9.66
CA PHE A 69 23.76 16.37 8.66
C PHE A 69 23.38 16.84 7.24
N ARG A 70 22.21 17.46 7.09
CA ARG A 70 21.72 17.99 5.80
C ARG A 70 22.68 19.02 5.21
N ARG A 71 23.18 19.96 6.02
CA ARG A 71 24.16 20.97 5.59
C ARG A 71 25.48 20.33 5.16
N GLY A 72 25.92 19.29 5.87
CA GLY A 72 27.11 18.51 5.50
C GLY A 72 26.97 17.81 4.15
N LEU A 73 25.77 17.28 3.84
CA LEU A 73 25.48 16.68 2.53
C LEU A 73 25.46 17.71 1.40
N SER A 74 24.80 18.86 1.57
CA SER A 74 24.75 19.91 0.54
C SER A 74 26.15 20.34 0.12
N LYS A 75 27.06 20.59 1.08
CA LYS A 75 28.44 20.98 0.77
C LYS A 75 29.21 19.93 -0.04
N ARG A 76 28.89 18.64 0.12
CA ARG A 76 29.56 17.55 -0.59
C ARG A 76 29.03 17.32 -2.00
N LEU A 77 27.83 17.78 -2.30
CA LEU A 77 27.17 17.64 -3.61
C LEU A 77 27.41 18.85 -4.53
N GLU A 78 27.97 19.94 -3.98
CA GLU A 78 28.34 21.17 -4.70
C GLU A 78 29.84 21.20 -5.10
N SER A 79 30.58 20.10 -4.92
CA SER A 79 31.96 19.89 -5.39
C SER A 79 31.99 18.92 -6.57
#